data_AF-A0A125K3J5-F1
#
_entry.id   AF-A0A125K3J5-F1
#
_cell.length_a   1.000
_cell.length_b   1.000
_cell.length_c   1.000
_cell.angle_alpha   90.00
_cell.angle_beta   90.00
_cell.angle_gamma   90.00
#
_symmetry.space_group_name_H-M   'P 1'
#
loop_
_entity.id
_entity.type
_entity.pdbx_description
1 polymer ?
#
loop_
_entity_poly.entity_id
_entity_poly.type
_entity_poly.pdbx_seq_one_letter_code
_entity_poly.pdbx_strand_id
1 'polypeptide(L)'
;MALSAIVCGPDGVSGVTYAQVNGQQVSCGTDSNGNTLILQVSTLTDDQPVSGGEVVGLQLGGAVLGVLAIAWCVRAIRDFLNATGEL
;
A
#
# COMPACT_ATOMS: atom_id res chain seq x y z
N MET A 1 -7.94 10.06 -14.40
CA MET A 1 -8.06 11.32 -13.63
C MET A 1 -6.81 11.44 -12.80
N ALA A 2 -6.02 12.52 -12.93
CA ALA A 2 -4.83 12.70 -12.11
C ALA A 2 -5.26 13.01 -10.67
N LEU A 3 -4.83 12.21 -9.69
CA LEU A 3 -4.96 12.57 -8.29
C LEU A 3 -3.74 13.39 -7.87
N SER A 4 -4.00 14.60 -7.38
CA SER A 4 -3.00 15.40 -6.68
C SER A 4 -3.12 15.11 -5.20
N ALA A 5 -2.13 14.44 -4.62
CA ALA A 5 -2.03 14.23 -3.19
C ALA A 5 -0.95 15.16 -2.61
N ILE A 6 -1.24 15.76 -1.46
CA ILE A 6 -0.25 16.49 -0.67
C ILE A 6 0.44 15.46 0.20
N VAL A 7 1.76 15.31 0.04
CA VAL A 7 2.56 14.34 0.78
C VAL A 7 3.78 15.00 1.41
N CYS A 8 4.30 14.38 2.47
CA CYS A 8 5.60 14.68 3.04
C CYS A 8 6.66 13.79 2.38
N GLY A 9 7.56 14.39 1.61
CA GLY A 9 8.63 13.67 0.93
C GLY A 9 10.01 14.22 1.24
N PRO A 10 11.09 13.51 0.88
CA PRO A 10 12.45 14.01 1.05
C PRO A 10 12.72 15.23 0.15
N ASP A 11 13.63 16.09 0.60
CA ASP A 11 14.09 17.24 -0.20
C ASP A 11 14.95 16.78 -1.40
N GLY A 12 15.00 17.61 -2.45
CA GLY A 12 15.85 17.39 -3.63
C GLY A 12 15.35 16.32 -4.62
N VAL A 13 14.11 15.88 -4.51
CA VAL A 13 13.48 14.94 -5.46
C VAL A 13 13.04 15.70 -6.72
N SER A 14 13.47 15.21 -7.88
CA SER A 14 13.04 15.76 -9.17
C SER A 14 11.62 15.33 -9.53
N GLY A 15 10.84 16.22 -10.16
CA GLY A 15 9.51 15.88 -10.70
C GLY A 15 8.35 16.03 -9.71
N VAL A 16 8.58 16.66 -8.56
CA VAL A 16 7.55 17.01 -7.58
C VAL A 16 7.46 18.54 -7.44
N THR A 17 6.26 19.04 -7.14
CA THR A 17 6.08 20.47 -6.88
C THR A 17 6.16 20.73 -5.38
N TYR A 18 7.18 21.45 -4.93
CA TYR A 18 7.34 21.79 -3.52
C TYR A 18 6.40 22.92 -3.10
N ALA A 19 5.74 22.77 -1.95
CA ALA A 19 4.98 23.85 -1.36
C ALA A 19 5.94 24.88 -0.75
N GLN A 20 5.71 26.16 -1.07
CA GLN A 20 6.53 27.26 -0.56
C GLN A 20 5.66 28.34 0.07
N VAL A 21 6.14 28.90 1.19
CA VAL A 21 5.56 30.08 1.85
C VAL A 21 6.68 31.12 1.94
N ASN A 22 6.46 32.31 1.38
CA ASN A 22 7.49 33.36 1.28
C ASN A 22 8.80 32.91 0.62
N GLY A 23 8.73 32.00 -0.37
CA GLY A 23 9.90 31.47 -1.07
C GLY A 23 10.70 30.43 -0.28
N GLN A 24 10.26 30.06 0.92
CA GLN A 24 10.83 28.97 1.70
C GLN A 24 9.99 27.71 1.55
N GLN A 25 10.64 26.58 1.31
CA GLN A 25 9.99 25.28 1.31
C GLN A 25 9.36 24.98 2.68
N VAL A 26 8.15 24.40 2.68
CA VAL A 26 7.44 24.06 3.91
C VAL A 26 7.93 22.72 4.42
N SER A 27 8.68 22.72 5.52
CA SER A 27 9.03 21.48 6.22
C SER A 27 7.82 20.90 6.94
N CYS A 28 7.69 19.58 6.90
CA CYS A 28 6.61 18.86 7.56
C CYS A 28 7.07 17.81 8.57
N GLY A 29 8.37 17.81 8.89
CA GLY A 29 8.97 16.96 9.91
C GLY A 29 10.26 16.31 9.45
N THR A 30 10.67 15.28 10.18
CA THR A 30 11.80 14.42 9.84
C THR A 30 11.37 12.96 9.79
N ASP A 31 11.97 12.16 8.92
CA ASP A 31 11.76 10.71 8.91
C ASP A 31 12.43 10.04 10.14
N SER A 32 12.25 8.72 10.27
CA SER A 32 12.86 7.93 11.34
C SER A 32 14.40 7.88 11.30
N ASN A 33 15.02 8.32 10.20
CA ASN A 33 16.47 8.40 10.02
C ASN A 33 17.00 9.83 10.26
N GLY A 34 16.13 10.79 10.58
CA GLY A 34 16.50 12.20 10.82
C GLY A 34 16.56 13.06 9.55
N ASN A 35 16.13 12.55 8.39
CA ASN A 35 16.11 13.32 7.14
C ASN A 35 14.94 14.31 7.16
N THR A 36 15.19 15.57 6.76
CA THR A 36 14.12 16.57 6.67
C THR A 36 13.15 16.24 5.54
N LEU A 37 11.86 16.28 5.87
CA LEU A 37 10.76 16.10 4.95
C LEU A 37 10.12 17.44 4.61
N ILE A 38 9.83 17.62 3.33
CA ILE A 38 9.24 18.83 2.75
C ILE A 38 7.85 18.47 2.18
N LEU A 39 6.91 19.38 2.36
CA LEU A 39 5.59 19.28 1.77
C LEU A 39 5.70 19.38 0.24
N GLN A 40 5.30 18.33 -0.46
CA GLN A 40 5.32 18.27 -1.92
C GLN A 40 3.97 17.78 -2.46
N VAL A 41 3.55 18.37 -3.58
CA VAL A 41 2.41 17.91 -4.36
C VAL A 41 2.94 16.90 -5.37
N SER A 42 2.71 15.63 -5.08
CA SER A 42 2.94 14.56 -6.06
C SER A 42 1.70 14.46 -6.93
N THR A 43 1.84 14.87 -8.20
CA THR A 43 0.90 14.48 -9.23
C THR A 43 1.17 13.02 -9.57
N LEU A 44 0.31 12.10 -9.12
CA LEU A 44 0.34 10.72 -9.61
C LEU A 44 -0.20 10.76 -11.04
N THR A 45 0.65 11.14 -11.99
CA THR A 45 0.31 11.23 -13.41
C THR A 45 0.37 9.85 -14.08
N ASP A 46 1.03 8.89 -13.44
CA ASP A 46 1.10 7.52 -13.88
C ASP A 46 0.73 6.58 -12.73
N ASP A 47 -0.08 5.56 -13.02
CA ASP A 47 -0.25 4.32 -12.22
C ASP A 47 1.08 3.55 -12.15
N GLN A 48 2.19 4.23 -11.82
CA GLN A 48 3.43 3.55 -11.51
C GLN A 48 3.32 2.98 -10.09
N PRO A 49 3.72 1.72 -9.90
CA PRO A 49 3.66 1.08 -8.59
C PRO A 49 4.46 1.91 -7.59
N VAL A 50 3.78 2.40 -6.56
CA VAL A 50 4.43 2.99 -5.40
C VAL A 50 5.29 1.91 -4.73
N SER A 51 6.59 2.20 -4.61
CA SER A 51 7.54 1.32 -3.92
C SER A 51 7.01 0.95 -2.53
N GLY A 52 6.84 -0.36 -2.28
CA GLY A 52 6.23 -0.90 -1.06
C GLY A 52 4.79 -1.42 -1.23
N GLY A 53 4.12 -1.10 -2.34
CA GLY A 53 2.80 -1.66 -2.68
C GLY A 53 2.84 -3.17 -2.89
N GLU A 54 3.96 -3.71 -3.38
CA GLU A 54 4.19 -5.14 -3.58
C GLU A 54 4.20 -5.93 -2.26
N VAL A 55 4.77 -5.36 -1.19
CA VAL A 55 4.83 -6.02 0.13
C VAL A 55 3.44 -6.03 0.78
N VAL A 56 2.76 -4.90 0.75
CA VAL A 56 1.40 -4.76 1.30
C VAL A 56 0.41 -5.62 0.51
N GLY A 57 0.53 -5.65 -0.82
CA GLY A 57 -0.27 -6.48 -1.70
C GLY A 57 -0.10 -7.98 -1.43
N LEU A 58 1.13 -8.44 -1.20
CA LEU A 58 1.41 -9.83 -0.85
C LEU A 58 0.84 -10.21 0.52
N GLN A 59 0.95 -9.34 1.52
CA GLN A 59 0.40 -9.59 2.86
C GLN A 59 -1.13 -9.67 2.83
N LEU A 60 -1.79 -8.69 2.21
CA LEU A 60 -3.26 -8.66 2.13
C LEU A 60 -3.79 -9.79 1.24
N GLY A 61 -3.18 -9.99 0.06
CA GLY A 61 -3.55 -11.08 -0.84
C GLY A 61 -3.35 -12.45 -0.19
N GLY A 62 -2.25 -12.64 0.53
CA GLY A 62 -1.96 -13.86 1.28
C GLY A 62 -2.99 -14.13 2.39
N ALA A 63 -3.40 -13.09 3.13
CA ALA A 63 -4.43 -13.23 4.16
C ALA A 63 -5.78 -13.68 3.56
N VAL A 64 -6.20 -13.08 2.45
CA VAL A 64 -7.46 -13.45 1.76
C VAL A 64 -7.39 -14.88 1.22
N LEU A 65 -6.29 -15.26 0.56
CA LEU A 65 -6.09 -16.62 0.07
C LEU A 65 -6.07 -17.64 1.22
N GLY A 66 -5.49 -17.28 2.37
CA GLY A 66 -5.51 -18.12 3.57
C GLY A 66 -6.92 -18.41 4.06
N VAL A 67 -7.79 -17.40 4.14
CA VAL A 67 -9.19 -17.59 4.54
C VAL A 67 -9.94 -18.48 3.55
N LEU A 68 -9.74 -18.27 2.25
CA LEU A 68 -10.36 -19.10 1.20
C LEU A 68 -9.89 -20.56 1.27
N ALA A 69 -8.60 -20.79 1.55
CA ALA A 69 -8.06 -22.13 1.71
C ALA A 69 -8.67 -22.86 2.92
N ILE A 70 -8.81 -22.19 4.06
CA ILE A 70 -9.45 -22.77 5.26
C ILE A 70 -10.92 -23.13 4.95
N ALA A 71 -11.66 -22.22 4.33
CA ALA A 71 -13.06 -22.46 3.96
C ALA A 71 -13.20 -23.65 3.01
N TRP A 72 -12.24 -23.82 2.08
CA TRP A 72 -12.20 -24.97 1.18
C TRP A 72 -11.90 -26.27 1.93
N CYS A 73 -10.91 -26.31 2.83
CA CYS A 73 -10.59 -27.50 3.63
C CYS A 73 -11.79 -27.97 4.46
N VAL A 74 -12.50 -27.05 5.11
CA VAL A 74 -13.71 -27.37 5.91
C VAL A 74 -14.83 -27.92 5.02
N ARG A 75 -14.96 -27.43 3.79
CA ARG A 75 -15.89 -28.00 2.81
C ARG A 75 -15.47 -29.42 2.40
N ALA A 76 -14.22 -29.62 2.02
CA ALA A 76 -13.69 -30.91 1.60
C ALA A 76 -13.83 -32.01 2.68
N ILE A 77 -13.58 -31.67 3.95
CA ILE A 77 -13.74 -32.62 5.07
C ILE A 77 -15.21 -32.99 5.25
N ARG A 78 -16.13 -32.02 5.18
CA ARG A 78 -17.57 -32.31 5.28
C ARG A 78 -18.05 -33.21 4.15
N ASP A 79 -17.60 -32.95 2.93
CA ASP A 79 -17.96 -33.75 1.77
C ASP A 79 -17.41 -35.18 1.91
N PHE A 80 -16.19 -35.35 2.42
CA PHE A 80 -15.61 -36.67 2.70
C PHE A 80 -16.40 -37.45 3.75
N LEU A 81 -16.75 -36.82 4.88
CA LEU A 81 -17.53 -37.45 5.94
C LEU A 81 -18.94 -37.84 5.46
N ASN A 82 -19.60 -36.96 4.71
CA ASN A 82 -20.91 -37.23 4.13
C ASN A 82 -20.86 -38.40 3.13
N ALA A 83 -19.80 -38.47 2.31
CA ALA A 83 -19.61 -39.57 1.35
C ALA A 83 -19.35 -40.93 2.04
N THR A 84 -18.74 -40.95 3.22
CA THR A 84 -18.51 -42.18 3.99
C THR A 84 -19.71 -42.66 4.83
N GLY A 85 -20.76 -41.82 4.96
CA GLY A 85 -21.96 -42.12 5.74
C GLY A 85 -23.08 -42.83 4.97
N GLU A 86 -22.93 -43.04 3.66
CA GLU A 86 -23.89 -43.78 2.81
C GLU A 86 -23.61 -45.30 2.74
N LEU A 87 -23.10 -45.89 3.83
CA LEU A 87 -22.91 -47.35 3.99
C LEU A 87 -23.74 -47.90 5.16
#